data_AF-A0A0L0HUI4-F1
#
_entry.id   AF-A0A0L0HUI4-F1
#
_cell.length_a   1.000
_cell.length_b   1.000
_cell.length_c   1.000
_cell.angle_alpha   90.00
_cell.angle_beta   90.00
_cell.angle_gamma   90.00
#
_symmetry.space_group_name_H-M   'P 1'
#
loop_
_entity.id
_entity.type
_entity.pdbx_description
1 polymer ?
#
loop_
_entity_poly.entity_id
_entity_poly.type
_entity_poly.pdbx_seq_one_letter_code
_entity_poly.pdbx_strand_id
1 'polypeptide(L)'
;MPPKKKQKLDNRPTCLHSCNKTSFAKAFLPNGTYRQRLLDYIAIIHQLADHASHALKFYILSAPTFTVNEETIEAILYLLNKGEAWHPRKEAKKAWRDCLLPYVQRYCQIVGFVHPNLRGEQQSVNYLTASMMANLKVNVQEHFMQMLLRYINLRLDVKGHKQRLPLKSDARQAFFTRLCYLKSIFLFDIVPESLDDLTAEESELLEEMWSFIPLSDQPLTYSVAVDPLAFFPAYCRLSSLYEKHGFRRFSAIPLRRSLIQSHVRIDTVILYSHILCITRRDAEAVAKVDLWMRICNLRTKAFRSRHDMQFEGSITTDGTSVSVYLKHPEADKYGKRGARKSAKALAAEVKVLYVENNLSACQENIVVIDPNKRDILYCQDNKGTIFRYTANQCCKETGSRRFAKERQRMKAGSIDLIESRIPSHKTMNLIDFMRYLLVRCADWDRRKDFYSHPAHTRWKWHAFINRQKSESNLISNLCNKYGENFTIVMGDWSDAGRTARFQTSSKTKGSTASFSTSIKPHLSALTVHPMTSLKKVSKHDLIQDLGDDEKARLKKSMDCWVVPTLTVSKPGRCATGIEIR
;
A
#
# COMPACT_ATOMS: atom_id res chain seq x y z
N MET A 1 -15.92 -27.98 40.71
CA MET A 1 -15.55 -27.00 39.66
C MET A 1 -14.42 -26.15 40.17
N PRO A 2 -13.25 -26.06 39.50
CA PRO A 2 -12.22 -25.14 39.91
C PRO A 2 -12.59 -23.70 39.51
N PRO A 3 -12.13 -22.69 40.26
CA PRO A 3 -12.58 -21.31 40.08
C PRO A 3 -12.02 -20.72 38.78
N LYS A 4 -12.90 -20.00 38.05
CA LYS A 4 -12.54 -19.25 36.84
C LYS A 4 -11.38 -18.31 37.16
N LYS A 5 -10.22 -18.53 36.52
CA LYS A 5 -9.13 -17.55 36.47
C LYS A 5 -9.70 -16.20 36.01
N LYS A 6 -9.67 -15.20 36.89
CA LYS A 6 -9.87 -13.79 36.51
C LYS A 6 -8.92 -13.50 35.34
N GLN A 7 -9.46 -13.20 34.16
CA GLN A 7 -8.68 -12.60 33.10
C GLN A 7 -8.03 -11.34 33.66
N LYS A 8 -6.69 -11.34 33.79
CA LYS A 8 -5.94 -10.12 34.01
C LYS A 8 -6.30 -9.19 32.86
N LEU A 9 -6.96 -8.06 33.15
CA LEU A 9 -7.06 -6.95 32.21
C LEU A 9 -5.61 -6.57 31.89
N ASP A 10 -5.19 -6.78 30.66
CA ASP A 10 -3.87 -6.41 30.18
C ASP A 10 -3.84 -4.88 30.13
N ASN A 11 -3.18 -4.22 31.09
CA ASN A 11 -3.03 -2.76 31.20
C ASN A 11 -2.16 -2.16 30.08
N ARG A 12 -2.12 -2.80 28.91
CA ARG A 12 -1.35 -2.35 27.77
C ARG A 12 -2.01 -1.11 27.17
N PRO A 13 -1.27 0.00 26.95
CA PRO A 13 -1.81 1.16 26.25
C PRO A 13 -2.33 0.72 24.87
N THR A 14 -3.56 1.13 24.54
CA THR A 14 -4.23 0.79 23.26
C THR A 14 -3.51 1.36 22.04
N CYS A 15 -2.70 2.41 22.22
CA CYS A 15 -1.91 3.03 21.17
C CYS A 15 -0.53 3.47 21.70
N LEU A 16 0.54 3.01 21.06
CA LEU A 16 1.93 3.30 21.46
C LEU A 16 2.59 4.42 20.64
N HIS A 17 1.98 4.80 19.52
CA HIS A 17 2.51 5.80 18.59
C HIS A 17 1.37 6.62 17.99
N SER A 18 1.54 7.94 17.87
CA SER A 18 0.60 8.80 17.15
C SER A 18 1.32 9.79 16.25
N CYS A 19 0.55 10.39 15.34
CA CYS A 19 1.09 11.29 14.33
C CYS A 19 0.17 12.51 14.18
N ASN A 20 0.70 13.68 14.51
CA ASN A 20 -0.02 14.95 14.41
C ASN A 20 0.45 15.72 13.17
N LYS A 21 -0.48 16.27 12.37
CA LYS A 21 -0.12 17.09 11.22
C LYS A 21 -0.34 18.58 11.47
N THR A 22 0.52 19.41 10.89
CA THR A 22 0.42 20.88 10.91
C THR A 22 1.04 21.47 9.63
N SER A 23 0.90 22.78 9.44
CA SER A 23 1.59 23.48 8.35
C SER A 23 3.08 23.63 8.68
N PHE A 24 3.91 23.65 7.64
CA PHE A 24 5.33 23.95 7.77
C PHE A 24 5.56 25.31 8.44
N ALA A 25 4.85 26.34 8.00
CA ALA A 25 4.95 27.69 8.55
C ALA A 25 4.61 27.79 10.05
N LYS A 26 3.73 26.92 10.58
CA LYS A 26 3.43 26.87 12.02
C LYS A 26 4.47 26.07 12.79
N ALA A 27 4.99 24.99 12.20
CA ALA A 27 5.91 24.08 12.88
C ALA A 27 7.34 24.63 12.99
N PHE A 28 7.80 25.41 12.01
CA PHE A 28 9.18 25.87 11.93
C PHE A 28 9.32 27.34 12.33
N LEU A 29 10.44 27.67 12.96
CA LEU A 29 10.82 29.05 13.24
C LEU A 29 11.23 29.76 11.93
N PRO A 30 11.02 31.09 11.83
CA PRO A 30 11.40 31.86 10.65
C PRO A 30 12.92 32.07 10.59
N ASN A 31 13.66 31.03 10.17
CA ASN A 31 15.08 31.10 9.89
C ASN A 31 15.34 30.74 8.42
N GLY A 32 15.78 31.72 7.62
CA GLY A 32 15.97 31.54 6.17
C GLY A 32 17.00 30.47 5.83
N THR A 33 18.13 30.43 6.53
CA THR A 33 19.22 29.48 6.30
C THR A 33 18.79 28.04 6.58
N TYR A 34 18.23 27.77 7.76
CA TYR A 34 17.78 26.42 8.12
C TYR A 34 16.62 25.95 7.25
N ARG A 35 15.72 26.87 6.88
CA ARG A 35 14.64 26.58 5.94
C ARG A 35 15.19 26.15 4.59
N GLN A 36 16.15 26.88 4.03
CA GLN A 36 16.72 26.54 2.72
C GLN A 36 17.42 25.18 2.77
N ARG A 37 18.29 24.95 3.76
CA ARG A 37 18.97 23.65 3.95
C ARG A 37 17.98 22.48 4.05
N LEU A 38 16.87 22.67 4.77
CA LEU A 38 15.82 21.66 4.86
C LEU A 38 15.17 21.40 3.51
N LEU A 39 14.83 22.45 2.76
CA LEU A 39 14.19 22.32 1.44
C LEU A 39 15.12 21.61 0.44
N ASP A 40 16.41 21.96 0.44
CA ASP A 40 17.44 21.33 -0.39
C ASP A 40 17.58 19.84 -0.03
N TYR A 41 17.67 19.54 1.28
CA TYR A 41 17.75 18.16 1.77
C TYR A 41 16.55 17.32 1.30
N ILE A 42 15.32 17.79 1.51
CA ILE A 42 14.14 16.99 1.13
C ILE A 42 14.01 16.85 -0.40
N ALA A 43 14.50 17.81 -1.19
CA ALA A 43 14.52 17.74 -2.64
C ALA A 43 15.51 16.67 -3.12
N ILE A 44 16.72 16.63 -2.54
CA ILE A 44 17.73 15.61 -2.83
C ILE A 44 17.20 14.20 -2.50
N ILE A 45 16.62 14.00 -1.31
CA ILE A 45 16.07 12.70 -0.93
C ILE A 45 14.88 12.31 -1.81
N HIS A 46 14.06 13.27 -2.24
CA HIS A 46 12.97 13.01 -3.17
C HIS A 46 13.48 12.49 -4.51
N GLN A 47 14.49 13.16 -5.07
CA GLN A 47 15.12 12.81 -6.33
C GLN A 47 15.82 11.45 -6.24
N LEU A 48 16.60 11.19 -5.19
CA LEU A 48 17.27 9.90 -4.98
C LEU A 48 16.27 8.74 -4.99
N ALA A 49 15.12 8.87 -4.32
CA ALA A 49 14.11 7.81 -4.37
C ALA A 49 13.37 7.70 -5.71
N ASP A 50 13.29 8.77 -6.51
CA ASP A 50 12.76 8.66 -7.89
C ASP A 50 13.69 7.80 -8.73
N HIS A 51 14.95 8.23 -8.82
CA HIS A 51 15.96 7.58 -9.63
C HIS A 51 16.31 6.17 -9.12
N ALA A 52 16.32 5.91 -7.81
CA ALA A 52 16.59 4.57 -7.27
C ALA A 52 15.57 3.53 -7.74
N SER A 53 14.27 3.87 -7.78
CA SER A 53 13.26 2.94 -8.27
C SER A 53 13.40 2.62 -9.76
N HIS A 54 13.83 3.61 -10.56
CA HIS A 54 14.08 3.44 -11.99
C HIS A 54 15.39 2.70 -12.27
N ALA A 55 16.46 3.01 -11.55
CA ALA A 55 17.75 2.34 -11.64
C ALA A 55 17.63 0.86 -11.23
N LEU A 56 16.86 0.56 -10.17
CA LEU A 56 16.54 -0.81 -9.77
C LEU A 56 15.83 -1.57 -10.91
N LYS A 57 14.82 -0.96 -11.53
CA LYS A 57 14.15 -1.58 -12.68
C LYS A 57 15.09 -1.76 -13.86
N PHE A 58 15.92 -0.76 -14.16
CA PHE A 58 16.90 -0.85 -15.24
C PHE A 58 17.87 -2.01 -15.01
N TYR A 59 18.39 -2.17 -13.79
CA TYR A 59 19.21 -3.31 -13.38
C TYR A 59 18.47 -4.63 -13.59
N ILE A 60 17.24 -4.78 -13.08
CA ILE A 60 16.44 -6.01 -13.22
C ILE A 60 16.23 -6.38 -14.69
N LEU A 61 16.05 -5.40 -15.58
CA LEU A 61 15.84 -5.65 -17.01
C LEU A 61 17.14 -5.85 -17.81
N SER A 62 18.28 -5.43 -17.27
CA SER A 62 19.58 -5.50 -17.94
C SER A 62 20.43 -6.68 -17.48
N ALA A 63 20.26 -7.11 -16.24
CA ALA A 63 21.03 -8.21 -15.67
C ALA A 63 20.46 -9.56 -16.13
N PRO A 64 21.31 -10.53 -16.54
CA PRO A 64 20.85 -11.85 -16.97
C PRO A 64 20.17 -12.62 -15.83
N THR A 65 20.67 -12.45 -14.61
CA THR A 65 20.05 -12.90 -13.36
C THR A 65 20.11 -11.76 -12.35
N PHE A 66 19.16 -11.72 -11.42
CA PHE A 66 19.12 -10.68 -10.40
C PHE A 66 18.67 -11.23 -9.06
N THR A 67 19.16 -10.59 -8.00
CA THR A 67 18.66 -10.75 -6.64
C THR A 67 18.37 -9.36 -6.10
N VAL A 68 17.24 -9.19 -5.40
CA VAL A 68 16.86 -7.91 -4.80
C VAL A 68 16.67 -8.08 -3.31
N ASN A 69 17.60 -7.52 -2.55
CA ASN A 69 17.55 -7.45 -1.10
C ASN A 69 17.86 -6.00 -0.61
N GLU A 70 17.96 -5.82 0.71
CA GLU A 70 18.28 -4.52 1.29
C GLU A 70 19.63 -3.96 0.81
N GLU A 71 20.64 -4.82 0.65
CA GLU A 71 21.98 -4.43 0.21
C GLU A 71 21.98 -3.99 -1.26
N THR A 72 21.18 -4.63 -2.12
CA THR A 72 21.00 -4.22 -3.52
C THR A 72 20.49 -2.78 -3.61
N ILE A 73 19.42 -2.46 -2.84
CA ILE A 73 18.83 -1.12 -2.86
C ILE A 73 19.74 -0.09 -2.18
N GLU A 74 20.38 -0.46 -1.07
CA GLU A 74 21.35 0.39 -0.39
C GLU A 74 22.50 0.76 -1.34
N ALA A 75 23.06 -0.21 -2.06
CA ALA A 75 24.13 0.01 -3.03
C ALA A 75 23.70 0.92 -4.20
N ILE A 76 22.51 0.70 -4.77
CA ILE A 76 21.96 1.59 -5.81
C ILE A 76 21.84 3.03 -5.30
N LEU A 77 21.34 3.24 -4.08
CA LEU A 77 21.21 4.56 -3.49
C LEU A 77 22.56 5.25 -3.27
N TYR A 78 23.57 4.52 -2.81
CA TYR A 78 24.92 5.07 -2.67
C TYR A 78 25.58 5.40 -4.00
N LEU A 79 25.47 4.51 -4.99
CA LEU A 79 25.98 4.74 -6.34
C LEU A 79 25.28 5.93 -7.00
N LEU A 80 23.97 6.12 -6.79
CA LEU A 80 23.28 7.33 -7.23
C LEU A 80 23.77 8.56 -6.47
N ASN A 81 24.03 8.47 -5.16
CA ASN A 81 24.48 9.64 -4.39
C ASN A 81 25.92 10.08 -4.73
N LYS A 82 26.85 9.12 -4.91
CA LYS A 82 28.31 9.36 -4.95
C LYS A 82 29.00 8.86 -6.22
N GLY A 83 28.30 8.12 -7.08
CA GLY A 83 28.92 7.46 -8.22
C GLY A 83 30.08 6.54 -7.80
N GLU A 84 31.16 6.57 -8.58
CA GLU A 84 32.37 5.80 -8.33
C GLU A 84 33.06 6.13 -7.01
N ALA A 85 32.85 7.34 -6.47
CA ALA A 85 33.45 7.78 -5.21
C ALA A 85 32.93 7.01 -3.99
N TRP A 86 31.83 6.24 -4.12
CA TRP A 86 31.39 5.35 -3.07
C TRP A 86 32.32 4.13 -2.95
N HIS A 87 33.09 4.09 -1.86
CA HIS A 87 34.00 2.99 -1.56
C HIS A 87 33.62 2.37 -0.20
N PRO A 88 32.78 1.32 -0.17
CA PRO A 88 32.39 0.67 1.07
C PRO A 88 33.56 -0.13 1.65
N ARG A 89 33.65 -0.16 2.99
CA ARG A 89 34.73 -0.89 3.69
C ARG A 89 34.49 -2.39 3.78
N LYS A 90 33.22 -2.82 3.91
CA LYS A 90 32.86 -4.24 4.07
C LYS A 90 32.92 -4.96 2.72
N GLU A 91 33.56 -6.12 2.68
CA GLU A 91 33.73 -6.93 1.45
C GLU A 91 32.40 -7.25 0.75
N ALA A 92 31.36 -7.65 1.50
CA ALA A 92 30.03 -7.91 0.92
C ALA A 92 29.46 -6.67 0.18
N LYS A 93 29.69 -5.47 0.71
CA LYS A 93 29.25 -4.23 0.05
C LYS A 93 30.12 -3.85 -1.15
N LYS A 94 31.40 -4.23 -1.16
CA LYS A 94 32.26 -4.06 -2.35
C LYS A 94 31.78 -4.95 -3.49
N ALA A 95 31.45 -6.21 -3.21
CA ALA A 95 30.88 -7.12 -4.21
C ALA A 95 29.59 -6.55 -4.84
N TRP A 96 28.68 -6.02 -4.02
CA TRP A 96 27.47 -5.35 -4.53
C TRP A 96 27.77 -4.09 -5.33
N ARG A 97 28.73 -3.27 -4.89
CA ARG A 97 29.19 -2.11 -5.65
C ARG A 97 29.67 -2.53 -7.03
N ASP A 98 30.59 -3.47 -7.11
CA ASP A 98 31.24 -3.85 -8.37
C ASP A 98 30.24 -4.50 -9.33
N CYS A 99 29.29 -5.27 -8.80
CA CYS A 99 28.17 -5.82 -9.57
C CYS A 99 27.23 -4.72 -10.13
N LEU A 100 26.86 -3.72 -9.32
CA LEU A 100 25.82 -2.75 -9.67
C LEU A 100 26.33 -1.49 -10.37
N LEU A 101 27.61 -1.13 -10.17
CA LEU A 101 28.25 0.05 -10.74
C LEU A 101 28.01 0.21 -12.25
N PRO A 102 28.28 -0.80 -13.12
CA PRO A 102 28.09 -0.64 -14.57
C PRO A 102 26.62 -0.35 -14.95
N TYR A 103 25.66 -0.94 -14.24
CA TYR A 103 24.23 -0.71 -14.49
C TYR A 103 23.79 0.67 -14.04
N VAL A 104 24.22 1.12 -12.85
CA VAL A 104 23.85 2.43 -12.32
C VAL A 104 24.53 3.55 -13.13
N GLN A 105 25.78 3.38 -13.54
CA GLN A 105 26.47 4.33 -14.43
C GLN A 105 25.74 4.46 -15.77
N ARG A 106 25.43 3.34 -16.43
CA ARG A 106 24.69 3.35 -17.70
C ARG A 106 23.32 3.98 -17.56
N TYR A 107 22.61 3.68 -16.47
CA TYR A 107 21.36 4.36 -16.14
C TYR A 107 21.56 5.88 -16.04
N CYS A 108 22.54 6.34 -15.26
CA CYS A 108 22.81 7.77 -15.07
C CYS A 108 23.17 8.47 -16.39
N GLN A 109 23.93 7.82 -17.27
CA GLN A 109 24.25 8.32 -18.61
C GLN A 109 22.98 8.48 -19.46
N ILE A 110 22.09 7.49 -19.48
CA ILE A 110 20.83 7.53 -20.24
C ILE A 110 19.94 8.69 -19.78
N VAL A 111 19.86 8.93 -18.47
CA VAL A 111 18.94 9.93 -17.90
C VAL A 111 19.60 11.28 -17.60
N GLY A 112 20.90 11.45 -17.87
CA GLY A 112 21.66 12.65 -17.51
C GLY A 112 21.66 12.95 -16.01
N PHE A 113 21.69 11.92 -15.16
CA PHE A 113 21.57 12.09 -13.72
C PHE A 113 22.88 12.58 -13.09
N VAL A 114 22.80 13.70 -12.37
CA VAL A 114 23.93 14.28 -11.65
C VAL A 114 23.92 13.82 -10.19
N HIS A 115 25.05 13.28 -9.73
CA HIS A 115 25.22 12.79 -8.36
C HIS A 115 25.11 13.95 -7.35
N PRO A 116 24.17 13.91 -6.39
CA PRO A 116 23.99 14.99 -5.42
C PRO A 116 25.10 15.09 -4.36
N ASN A 117 25.92 14.05 -4.19
CA ASN A 117 27.06 14.02 -3.27
C ASN A 117 26.72 14.43 -1.82
N LEU A 118 25.54 14.02 -1.34
CA LEU A 118 25.10 14.27 0.02
C LEU A 118 26.04 13.56 1.00
N ARG A 119 26.64 14.30 1.93
CA ARG A 119 27.53 13.77 2.99
C ARG A 119 26.72 13.42 4.24
N GLY A 120 27.03 12.32 4.93
CA GLY A 120 26.26 11.92 6.13
C GLY A 120 24.90 11.34 5.74
N GLU A 121 24.86 10.65 4.61
CA GLU A 121 23.67 10.17 3.93
C GLU A 121 23.12 8.85 4.49
N GLN A 122 23.87 8.14 5.34
CA GLN A 122 23.54 6.78 5.81
C GLN A 122 22.11 6.70 6.36
N GLN A 123 21.67 7.68 7.15
CA GLN A 123 20.33 7.67 7.75
C GLN A 123 19.23 7.82 6.69
N SER A 124 19.41 8.71 5.71
CA SER A 124 18.49 8.84 4.58
C SER A 124 18.45 7.58 3.72
N VAL A 125 19.62 7.00 3.41
CA VAL A 125 19.72 5.77 2.62
C VAL A 125 18.97 4.64 3.33
N ASN A 126 19.17 4.46 4.64
CA ASN A 126 18.44 3.45 5.43
C ASN A 126 16.91 3.61 5.32
N TYR A 127 16.40 4.84 5.45
CA TYR A 127 14.97 5.10 5.31
C TYR A 127 14.44 4.83 3.91
N LEU A 128 15.19 5.21 2.87
CA LEU A 128 14.80 4.94 1.48
C LEU A 128 14.83 3.44 1.17
N THR A 129 15.88 2.72 1.60
CA THR A 129 16.00 1.26 1.47
C THR A 129 14.80 0.57 2.12
N ALA A 130 14.51 0.87 3.38
CA ALA A 130 13.38 0.28 4.09
C ALA A 130 12.04 0.58 3.39
N SER A 131 11.86 1.82 2.89
CA SER A 131 10.65 2.20 2.16
C SER A 131 10.51 1.44 0.84
N MET A 132 11.59 1.29 0.07
CA MET A 132 11.56 0.60 -1.22
C MET A 132 11.35 -0.91 -1.04
N MET A 133 12.02 -1.53 -0.06
CA MET A 133 11.82 -2.94 0.28
C MET A 133 10.39 -3.22 0.72
N ALA A 134 9.81 -2.36 1.57
CA ALA A 134 8.42 -2.47 1.97
C ALA A 134 7.46 -2.36 0.78
N ASN A 135 7.70 -1.44 -0.15
CA ASN A 135 6.88 -1.29 -1.36
C ASN A 135 6.95 -2.53 -2.25
N LEU A 136 8.13 -3.12 -2.46
CA LEU A 136 8.29 -4.36 -3.24
C LEU A 136 7.54 -5.51 -2.56
N LYS A 137 7.79 -5.71 -1.27
CA LYS A 137 7.16 -6.78 -0.48
C LYS A 137 5.64 -6.69 -0.53
N VAL A 138 5.07 -5.51 -0.24
CA VAL A 138 3.62 -5.29 -0.24
C VAL A 138 3.04 -5.47 -1.64
N ASN A 139 3.73 -5.00 -2.68
CA ASN A 139 3.25 -5.16 -4.06
C ASN A 139 3.10 -6.64 -4.45
N VAL A 140 4.08 -7.48 -4.11
CA VAL A 140 3.99 -8.94 -4.36
C VAL A 140 2.89 -9.55 -3.50
N GLN A 141 2.90 -9.27 -2.19
CA GLN A 141 1.97 -9.84 -1.23
C GLN A 141 0.50 -9.56 -1.58
N GLU A 142 0.18 -8.36 -2.05
CA GLU A 142 -1.19 -7.93 -2.36
C GLU A 142 -1.65 -8.32 -3.77
N HIS A 143 -0.73 -8.47 -4.73
CA HIS A 143 -1.11 -8.53 -6.15
C HIS A 143 -0.63 -9.76 -6.92
N PHE A 144 0.38 -10.50 -6.46
CA PHE A 144 0.94 -11.63 -7.21
C PHE A 144 -0.14 -12.66 -7.55
N MET A 145 -0.85 -13.15 -6.53
CA MET A 145 -1.88 -14.17 -6.70
C MET A 145 -3.05 -13.69 -7.55
N GLN A 146 -3.44 -12.42 -7.41
CA GLN A 146 -4.50 -11.83 -8.23
C GLN A 146 -4.10 -11.78 -9.71
N MET A 147 -2.86 -11.38 -10.01
CA MET A 147 -2.36 -11.30 -11.37
C MET A 147 -2.16 -12.68 -11.98
N LEU A 148 -1.76 -13.67 -11.18
CA LEU A 148 -1.60 -15.06 -11.60
C LEU A 148 -2.95 -15.67 -12.02
N LEU A 149 -3.97 -15.57 -11.16
CA LEU A 149 -5.32 -16.05 -11.50
C LEU A 149 -5.92 -15.33 -12.70
N ARG A 150 -5.63 -14.03 -12.83
CA ARG A 150 -6.05 -13.26 -14.00
C ARG A 150 -5.33 -13.72 -15.27
N TYR A 151 -4.08 -14.15 -15.17
CA TYR A 151 -3.32 -14.68 -16.29
C TYR A 151 -3.95 -15.95 -16.84
N ILE A 152 -4.26 -16.91 -15.96
CA ILE A 152 -4.98 -18.15 -16.29
C ILE A 152 -6.29 -17.81 -17.01
N ASN A 153 -7.08 -16.88 -16.45
CA ASN A 153 -8.35 -16.48 -17.06
C ASN A 153 -8.20 -15.87 -18.48
N LEU A 154 -7.10 -15.16 -18.72
CA LEU A 154 -6.83 -14.53 -20.02
C LEU A 154 -6.33 -15.56 -21.04
N ARG A 155 -5.46 -16.49 -20.65
CA ARG A 155 -4.96 -17.56 -21.50
C ARG A 155 -6.07 -18.52 -21.94
N LEU A 156 -7.00 -18.84 -21.04
CA LEU A 156 -8.13 -19.73 -21.32
C LEU A 156 -9.38 -19.01 -21.86
N ASP A 157 -9.25 -17.76 -22.31
CA ASP A 157 -10.35 -16.91 -22.82
C ASP A 157 -11.67 -17.03 -22.04
N VAL A 158 -11.60 -17.00 -20.70
CA VAL A 158 -12.77 -17.23 -19.83
C VAL A 158 -13.90 -16.26 -20.16
N LYS A 159 -13.56 -15.04 -20.59
CA LYS A 159 -14.55 -14.03 -20.99
C LYS A 159 -15.28 -14.44 -22.28
N GLY A 160 -14.58 -14.89 -23.32
CA GLY A 160 -15.21 -15.35 -24.54
C GLY A 160 -16.02 -16.63 -24.32
N HIS A 161 -15.54 -17.57 -23.51
CA HIS A 161 -16.34 -18.74 -23.13
C HIS A 161 -17.61 -18.36 -22.36
N LYS A 162 -17.56 -17.39 -21.44
CA LYS A 162 -18.76 -16.87 -20.75
C LYS A 162 -19.81 -16.27 -21.70
N GLN A 163 -19.37 -15.71 -22.83
CA GLN A 163 -20.25 -15.10 -23.83
C GLN A 163 -20.82 -16.13 -24.81
N ARG A 164 -20.01 -17.14 -25.18
CA ARG A 164 -20.38 -18.19 -26.13
C ARG A 164 -21.24 -19.29 -25.53
N LEU A 165 -20.98 -19.67 -24.27
CA LEU A 165 -21.65 -20.79 -23.62
C LEU A 165 -22.97 -20.35 -22.96
N PRO A 166 -24.11 -21.01 -23.25
CA PRO A 166 -25.41 -20.70 -22.65
C PRO A 166 -25.38 -20.78 -21.12
N LEU A 167 -26.20 -19.94 -20.46
CA LEU A 167 -26.42 -20.03 -19.01
C LEU A 167 -26.99 -21.42 -18.67
N LYS A 168 -26.48 -22.03 -17.58
CA LYS A 168 -26.90 -23.35 -17.06
C LYS A 168 -26.72 -24.54 -18.01
N SER A 169 -25.87 -24.46 -19.04
CA SER A 169 -25.55 -25.64 -19.86
C SER A 169 -24.48 -26.52 -19.20
N ASP A 170 -24.56 -27.83 -19.43
CA ASP A 170 -23.58 -28.81 -18.94
C ASP A 170 -22.17 -28.47 -19.44
N ALA A 171 -22.04 -28.04 -20.68
CA ALA A 171 -20.76 -27.58 -21.26
C ALA A 171 -20.18 -26.38 -20.49
N ARG A 172 -21.02 -25.45 -20.04
CA ARG A 172 -20.59 -24.31 -19.22
C ARG A 172 -20.15 -24.78 -17.84
N GLN A 173 -20.92 -25.68 -17.22
CA GLN A 173 -20.58 -26.22 -15.91
C GLN A 173 -19.25 -27.00 -15.96
N ALA A 174 -19.08 -27.88 -16.95
CA ALA A 174 -17.84 -28.61 -17.19
C ALA A 174 -16.64 -27.68 -17.35
N PHE A 175 -16.75 -26.63 -18.16
CA PHE A 175 -15.70 -25.63 -18.34
C PHE A 175 -15.31 -24.95 -17.02
N PHE A 176 -16.29 -24.50 -16.22
CA PHE A 176 -15.99 -23.83 -14.94
C PHE A 176 -15.44 -24.78 -13.87
N THR A 177 -15.88 -26.04 -13.86
CA THR A 177 -15.30 -27.09 -13.03
C THR A 177 -13.83 -27.31 -13.41
N ARG A 178 -13.53 -27.45 -14.71
CA ARG A 178 -12.16 -27.59 -15.22
C ARG A 178 -11.28 -26.37 -14.91
N LEU A 179 -11.80 -25.16 -15.09
CA LEU A 179 -11.10 -23.92 -14.74
C LEU A 179 -10.80 -23.84 -13.24
N CYS A 180 -11.73 -24.28 -12.37
CA CYS A 180 -11.49 -24.34 -10.94
C CYS A 180 -10.42 -25.35 -10.58
N TYR A 181 -10.45 -26.51 -11.23
CA TYR A 181 -9.44 -27.54 -11.08
C TYR A 181 -8.04 -27.03 -11.46
N LEU A 182 -7.88 -26.43 -12.64
CA LEU A 182 -6.62 -25.82 -13.08
C LEU A 182 -6.11 -24.75 -12.11
N LYS A 183 -7.00 -23.90 -11.59
CA LYS A 183 -6.61 -22.93 -10.56
C LYS A 183 -6.20 -23.60 -9.26
N SER A 184 -6.87 -24.69 -8.87
CA SER A 184 -6.58 -25.40 -7.62
C SER A 184 -5.24 -26.13 -7.63
N ILE A 185 -4.80 -26.64 -8.78
CA ILE A 185 -3.46 -27.22 -8.97
C ILE A 185 -2.38 -26.24 -8.46
N PHE A 186 -2.51 -24.95 -8.75
CA PHE A 186 -1.54 -23.94 -8.31
C PHE A 186 -1.80 -23.33 -6.94
N LEU A 187 -3.02 -23.46 -6.39
CA LEU A 187 -3.40 -22.81 -5.13
C LEU A 187 -3.27 -23.73 -3.92
N PHE A 188 -3.40 -25.05 -4.10
CA PHE A 188 -3.63 -26.00 -3.01
C PHE A 188 -2.84 -27.31 -3.13
N ASP A 189 -1.81 -27.38 -3.98
CA ASP A 189 -0.98 -28.60 -4.18
C ASP A 189 -1.81 -29.86 -4.44
N ILE A 190 -2.94 -29.73 -5.16
CA ILE A 190 -3.67 -30.90 -5.63
C ILE A 190 -2.90 -31.44 -6.83
N VAL A 191 -2.18 -32.54 -6.62
CA VAL A 191 -1.58 -33.31 -7.71
C VAL A 191 -2.72 -33.94 -8.50
N PRO A 192 -2.80 -33.72 -9.81
CA PRO A 192 -3.76 -34.41 -10.66
C PRO A 192 -3.66 -35.93 -10.51
N GLU A 193 -4.78 -36.60 -10.24
CA GLU A 193 -4.83 -38.07 -10.32
C GLU A 193 -4.61 -38.57 -11.76
N SER A 194 -4.90 -37.72 -12.76
CA SER A 194 -4.54 -37.94 -14.17
C SER A 194 -4.39 -36.58 -14.90
N LEU A 195 -3.33 -36.47 -15.72
CA LEU A 195 -3.09 -35.36 -16.64
C LEU A 195 -3.51 -35.71 -18.08
N ASP A 196 -4.13 -36.87 -18.28
CA ASP A 196 -4.22 -37.53 -19.60
C ASP A 196 -5.21 -36.85 -20.55
N ASP A 197 -6.07 -35.97 -20.04
CA ASP A 197 -7.11 -35.23 -20.79
C ASP A 197 -6.87 -33.71 -20.84
N LEU A 198 -5.63 -33.21 -20.87
CA LEU A 198 -5.35 -31.78 -21.04
C LEU A 198 -5.42 -31.34 -22.51
N THR A 199 -6.07 -30.21 -22.78
CA THR A 199 -5.92 -29.59 -24.11
C THR A 199 -4.50 -29.06 -24.29
N ALA A 200 -4.07 -28.85 -25.53
CA ALA A 200 -2.73 -28.31 -25.81
C ALA A 200 -2.51 -26.95 -25.11
N GLU A 201 -3.53 -26.10 -25.05
CA GLU A 201 -3.48 -24.80 -24.38
C GLU A 201 -3.39 -24.93 -22.85
N GLU A 202 -4.07 -25.93 -22.26
CA GLU A 202 -3.99 -26.21 -20.83
C GLU A 202 -2.58 -26.71 -20.47
N SER A 203 -2.03 -27.65 -21.25
CA SER A 203 -0.66 -28.16 -21.05
C SER A 203 0.38 -27.05 -21.19
N GLU A 204 0.32 -26.24 -22.24
CA GLU A 204 1.25 -25.10 -22.44
C GLU A 204 1.15 -24.08 -21.28
N LEU A 205 -0.07 -23.82 -20.78
CA LEU A 205 -0.26 -22.96 -19.62
C LEU A 205 0.39 -23.54 -18.37
N LEU A 206 0.23 -24.84 -18.11
CA LEU A 206 0.80 -25.51 -16.94
C LEU A 206 2.33 -25.49 -16.98
N GLU A 207 2.92 -25.87 -18.10
CA GLU A 207 4.38 -25.85 -18.30
C GLU A 207 4.95 -24.45 -18.12
N GLU A 208 4.33 -23.44 -18.74
CA GLU A 208 4.80 -22.06 -18.61
C GLU A 208 4.72 -21.58 -17.15
N MET A 209 3.67 -21.94 -16.41
CA MET A 209 3.53 -21.57 -14.99
C MET A 209 4.56 -22.28 -14.10
N TRP A 210 4.76 -23.58 -14.26
CA TRP A 210 5.77 -24.34 -13.49
C TRP A 210 7.19 -23.88 -13.78
N SER A 211 7.46 -23.30 -14.96
CA SER A 211 8.79 -22.80 -15.31
C SER A 211 9.29 -21.61 -14.48
N PHE A 212 8.40 -20.84 -13.83
CA PHE A 212 8.79 -19.63 -13.11
C PHE A 212 8.29 -19.51 -11.67
N ILE A 213 7.32 -20.32 -11.25
CA ILE A 213 6.81 -20.31 -9.88
C ILE A 213 7.74 -21.16 -9.00
N PRO A 214 8.30 -20.62 -7.91
CA PRO A 214 9.09 -21.41 -6.97
C PRO A 214 8.28 -22.57 -6.41
N LEU A 215 8.88 -23.77 -6.37
CA LEU A 215 8.32 -24.94 -5.71
C LEU A 215 8.20 -24.69 -4.20
N SER A 216 7.13 -25.20 -3.60
CA SER A 216 6.80 -24.98 -2.18
C SER A 216 5.98 -26.15 -1.65
N ASP A 217 6.35 -26.68 -0.49
CA ASP A 217 5.62 -27.78 0.20
C ASP A 217 4.36 -27.29 0.96
N GLN A 218 4.00 -26.03 0.75
CA GLN A 218 2.87 -25.35 1.37
C GLN A 218 2.06 -24.66 0.29
N PRO A 219 0.74 -24.45 0.51
CA PRO A 219 -0.12 -23.74 -0.43
C PRO A 219 0.53 -22.42 -0.85
N LEU A 220 0.65 -22.20 -2.16
CA LEU A 220 1.32 -21.04 -2.74
C LEU A 220 0.86 -19.71 -2.11
N THR A 221 -0.42 -19.62 -1.79
CA THR A 221 -1.04 -18.46 -1.13
C THR A 221 -0.44 -18.11 0.24
N TYR A 222 -0.09 -19.13 1.02
CA TYR A 222 0.57 -18.98 2.32
C TYR A 222 2.04 -18.63 2.13
N SER A 223 2.74 -19.32 1.22
CA SER A 223 4.16 -19.10 0.94
C SER A 223 4.42 -17.66 0.48
N VAL A 224 3.57 -17.13 -0.41
CA VAL A 224 3.62 -15.72 -0.85
C VAL A 224 3.35 -14.76 0.30
N ALA A 225 2.47 -15.08 1.25
CA ALA A 225 2.18 -14.20 2.38
C ALA A 225 3.33 -14.15 3.41
N VAL A 226 4.00 -15.29 3.61
CA VAL A 226 5.09 -15.41 4.57
C VAL A 226 6.39 -14.85 4.03
N ASP A 227 6.73 -15.17 2.79
CA ASP A 227 7.93 -14.68 2.12
C ASP A 227 7.66 -14.12 0.72
N PRO A 228 7.04 -12.93 0.62
CA PRO A 228 6.68 -12.36 -0.67
C PRO A 228 7.88 -12.14 -1.60
N LEU A 229 9.07 -11.84 -1.05
CA LEU A 229 10.23 -11.48 -1.89
C LEU A 229 10.82 -12.68 -2.62
N ALA A 230 10.67 -13.91 -2.09
CA ALA A 230 11.01 -15.13 -2.82
C ALA A 230 10.24 -15.28 -4.14
N PHE A 231 9.04 -14.70 -4.22
CA PHE A 231 8.19 -14.72 -5.42
C PHE A 231 8.34 -13.47 -6.30
N PHE A 232 9.25 -12.54 -5.95
CA PHE A 232 9.45 -11.33 -6.76
C PHE A 232 9.98 -11.61 -8.18
N PRO A 233 10.95 -12.53 -8.40
CA PRO A 233 11.36 -12.92 -9.75
C PRO A 233 10.22 -13.51 -10.57
N ALA A 234 9.43 -14.41 -9.95
CA ALA A 234 8.23 -14.99 -10.55
C ALA A 234 7.21 -13.92 -10.94
N TYR A 235 7.02 -12.90 -10.10
CA TYR A 235 6.11 -11.80 -10.38
C TYR A 235 6.58 -10.92 -11.55
N CYS A 236 7.89 -10.67 -11.64
CA CYS A 236 8.48 -9.98 -12.78
C CYS A 236 8.29 -10.79 -14.08
N ARG A 237 8.54 -12.11 -14.04
CA ARG A 237 8.33 -13.00 -15.18
C ARG A 237 6.87 -13.01 -15.63
N LEU A 238 5.93 -13.09 -14.70
CA LEU A 238 4.51 -13.00 -14.99
C LEU A 238 4.16 -11.69 -15.72
N SER A 239 4.74 -10.56 -15.31
CA SER A 239 4.53 -9.28 -16.01
C SER A 239 5.08 -9.29 -17.44
N SER A 240 6.21 -9.97 -17.68
CA SER A 240 6.76 -10.17 -19.03
C SER A 240 5.85 -11.05 -19.89
N LEU A 241 5.26 -12.10 -19.32
CA LEU A 241 4.31 -12.97 -20.02
C LEU A 241 3.04 -12.21 -20.46
N TYR A 242 2.52 -11.31 -19.62
CA TYR A 242 1.43 -10.43 -20.03
C TYR A 242 1.78 -9.60 -21.27
N GLU A 243 3.03 -9.11 -21.37
CA GLU A 243 3.46 -8.33 -22.53
C GLU A 243 3.68 -9.23 -23.76
N LYS A 244 4.27 -10.41 -23.59
CA LYS A 244 4.46 -11.44 -24.65
C LYS A 244 3.13 -11.82 -25.31
N HIS A 245 2.09 -12.07 -24.51
CA HIS A 245 0.77 -12.48 -25.00
C HIS A 245 -0.15 -11.31 -25.37
N GLY A 246 0.36 -10.07 -25.40
CA GLY A 246 -0.43 -8.88 -25.78
C GLY A 246 -1.52 -8.48 -24.77
N PHE A 247 -1.46 -9.02 -23.55
CA PHE A 247 -2.42 -8.68 -22.49
C PHE A 247 -2.16 -7.31 -21.88
N ARG A 248 -3.16 -6.79 -21.13
CA ARG A 248 -3.03 -5.51 -20.44
C ARG A 248 -1.97 -5.57 -19.34
N ARG A 249 -0.83 -4.94 -19.60
CA ARG A 249 0.33 -4.80 -18.70
C ARG A 249 -0.01 -4.24 -17.31
N PHE A 250 0.66 -4.76 -16.29
CA PHE A 250 0.65 -4.28 -14.90
C PHE A 250 2.09 -3.93 -14.43
N SER A 251 2.24 -3.31 -13.26
CA SER A 251 3.57 -2.90 -12.77
C SER A 251 4.07 -3.89 -11.71
N ALA A 252 4.88 -4.87 -12.10
CA ALA A 252 5.52 -5.79 -11.13
C ALA A 252 6.52 -5.05 -10.23
N ILE A 253 7.24 -4.08 -10.80
CA ILE A 253 8.24 -3.27 -10.11
C ILE A 253 7.61 -1.90 -9.78
N PRO A 254 7.41 -1.54 -8.50
CA PRO A 254 6.87 -0.24 -8.13
C PRO A 254 7.87 0.87 -8.47
N LEU A 255 7.45 1.80 -9.34
CA LEU A 255 8.22 2.99 -9.64
C LEU A 255 7.64 4.20 -8.91
N ARG A 256 8.53 5.02 -8.37
CA ARG A 256 8.18 6.38 -8.01
C ARG A 256 7.97 7.18 -9.31
N ARG A 257 6.92 8.00 -9.36
CA ARG A 257 6.57 8.75 -10.59
C ARG A 257 6.12 10.18 -10.33
N SER A 258 5.80 10.52 -9.08
CA SER A 258 5.33 11.85 -8.75
C SER A 258 6.51 12.79 -8.63
N LEU A 259 6.47 13.88 -9.41
CA LEU A 259 7.40 15.01 -9.32
C LEU A 259 7.02 15.99 -8.22
N ILE A 260 5.87 15.78 -7.56
CA ILE A 260 5.44 16.60 -6.43
C ILE A 260 6.18 16.11 -5.20
N GLN A 261 6.87 17.03 -4.52
CA GLN A 261 7.61 16.77 -3.28
C GLN A 261 6.84 15.86 -2.32
N SER A 262 7.57 14.88 -1.79
CA SER A 262 7.06 13.95 -0.80
C SER A 262 7.49 14.33 0.59
N HIS A 263 6.77 13.78 1.56
CA HIS A 263 7.24 13.75 2.92
C HIS A 263 8.55 12.96 3.00
N VAL A 264 9.59 13.62 3.52
CA VAL A 264 10.88 13.04 3.87
C VAL A 264 11.01 13.03 5.38
N ARG A 265 11.52 11.93 5.94
CA ARG A 265 11.74 11.80 7.39
C ARG A 265 12.96 12.59 7.82
N ILE A 266 12.83 13.33 8.91
CA ILE A 266 13.89 14.07 9.57
C ILE A 266 13.86 13.63 11.03
N ASP A 267 14.89 12.92 11.45
CA ASP A 267 15.13 12.60 12.86
C ASP A 267 16.22 13.52 13.42
N THR A 268 16.62 13.27 14.67
CA THR A 268 17.63 14.11 15.33
C THR A 268 19.00 14.00 14.66
N VAL A 269 19.34 12.86 14.07
CA VAL A 269 20.61 12.65 13.35
C VAL A 269 20.65 13.46 12.05
N ILE A 270 19.57 13.41 11.28
CA ILE A 270 19.43 14.21 10.06
C ILE A 270 19.39 15.71 10.41
N LEU A 271 18.69 16.07 11.50
CA LEU A 271 18.59 17.44 11.96
C LEU A 271 19.97 18.07 12.20
N TYR A 272 20.81 17.44 13.03
CA TYR A 272 22.09 18.07 13.36
C TYR A 272 23.08 18.03 12.18
N SER A 273 23.04 16.99 11.35
CA SER A 273 24.02 16.81 10.27
C SER A 273 23.70 17.66 9.03
N HIS A 274 22.43 17.75 8.62
CA HIS A 274 22.04 18.39 7.36
C HIS A 274 21.42 19.78 7.51
N ILE A 275 20.81 20.08 8.65
CA ILE A 275 20.08 21.35 8.83
C ILE A 275 20.91 22.29 9.71
N LEU A 276 21.27 21.85 10.92
CA LEU A 276 22.11 22.64 11.83
C LEU A 276 23.56 22.68 11.34
N CYS A 277 24.03 21.60 10.70
CA CYS A 277 25.41 21.39 10.26
C CYS A 277 26.42 21.50 11.41
N ILE A 278 26.11 20.86 12.54
CA ILE A 278 26.99 20.77 13.71
C ILE A 278 27.54 19.35 13.85
N THR A 279 28.60 19.19 14.64
CA THR A 279 29.17 17.87 14.85
C THR A 279 28.27 17.02 15.75
N ARG A 280 28.44 15.69 15.69
CA ARG A 280 27.75 14.77 16.59
C ARG A 280 28.06 15.09 18.06
N ARG A 281 29.31 15.45 18.37
CA ARG A 281 29.75 15.82 19.72
C ARG A 281 28.97 17.04 20.23
N ASP A 282 28.84 18.07 19.40
CA ASP A 282 28.10 19.29 19.77
C ASP A 282 26.60 19.03 19.94
N ALA A 283 26.05 18.13 19.12
CA ALA A 283 24.65 17.71 19.24
C ALA A 283 24.40 16.92 20.53
N GLU A 284 25.31 16.00 20.89
CA GLU A 284 25.20 15.17 22.10
C GLU A 284 25.44 15.98 23.39
N ALA A 285 26.15 17.10 23.32
CA ALA A 285 26.35 18.03 24.44
C ALA A 285 25.08 18.82 24.83
N VAL A 286 24.04 18.77 24.00
CA VAL A 286 22.81 19.55 24.18
C VAL A 286 21.62 18.61 24.31
N ALA A 287 20.66 18.94 25.19
CA ALA A 287 19.46 18.13 25.31
C ALA A 287 18.70 18.10 23.97
N LYS A 288 18.18 16.92 23.62
CA LYS A 288 17.49 16.70 22.35
C LYS A 288 16.38 17.72 22.08
N VAL A 289 15.60 18.08 23.11
CA VAL A 289 14.53 19.08 22.98
C VAL A 289 15.07 20.45 22.56
N ASP A 290 16.22 20.86 23.08
CA ASP A 290 16.85 22.14 22.78
C ASP A 290 17.36 22.19 21.34
N LEU A 291 17.90 21.08 20.82
CA LEU A 291 18.25 20.98 19.40
C LEU A 291 17.04 21.24 18.50
N TRP A 292 15.90 20.62 18.82
CA TRP A 292 14.67 20.81 18.05
C TRP A 292 14.08 22.20 18.24
N MET A 293 14.21 22.83 19.41
CA MET A 293 13.76 24.21 19.64
C MET A 293 14.53 25.25 18.79
N ARG A 294 15.74 24.94 18.31
CA ARG A 294 16.48 25.83 17.40
C ARG A 294 15.81 25.99 16.03
N ILE A 295 15.02 24.99 15.60
CA ILE A 295 14.40 24.98 14.27
C ILE A 295 12.88 24.96 14.30
N CYS A 296 12.28 24.41 15.36
CA CYS A 296 10.85 24.16 15.45
C CYS A 296 10.22 24.93 16.60
N ASN A 297 8.99 25.40 16.37
CA ASN A 297 8.11 25.90 17.42
C ASN A 297 7.40 24.71 18.10
N LEU A 298 8.09 24.12 19.09
CA LEU A 298 7.57 22.98 19.87
C LEU A 298 6.35 23.33 20.74
N ARG A 299 6.00 24.62 20.89
CA ARG A 299 4.79 25.04 21.62
C ARG A 299 3.50 24.81 20.83
N THR A 300 3.60 24.58 19.52
CA THR A 300 2.44 24.36 18.67
C THR A 300 1.72 23.06 18.99
N LYS A 301 0.39 23.04 18.77
CA LYS A 301 -0.48 21.90 19.12
C LYS A 301 -0.02 20.55 18.55
N ALA A 302 0.78 20.54 17.48
CA ALA A 302 1.27 19.31 16.86
C ALA A 302 2.36 18.59 17.67
N PHE A 303 3.17 19.34 18.43
CA PHE A 303 4.26 18.78 19.26
C PHE A 303 3.84 18.53 20.71
N ARG A 304 2.67 19.05 21.13
CA ARG A 304 2.14 18.82 22.47
C ARG A 304 1.85 17.34 22.69
N SER A 305 2.16 16.87 23.90
CA SER A 305 1.84 15.52 24.34
C SER A 305 0.34 15.22 24.20
N ARG A 306 0.02 13.99 23.83
CA ARG A 306 -1.36 13.49 23.71
C ARG A 306 -1.42 12.05 24.16
N HIS A 307 -2.36 11.71 25.05
CA HIS A 307 -2.53 10.35 25.57
C HIS A 307 -1.21 9.75 26.05
N ASP A 308 -0.49 10.50 26.88
CA ASP A 308 0.84 10.19 27.43
C ASP A 308 1.98 10.02 26.39
N MET A 309 1.69 10.15 25.10
CA MET A 309 2.69 10.15 24.04
C MET A 309 3.39 11.49 23.94
N GLN A 310 4.71 11.47 23.79
CA GLN A 310 5.56 12.65 23.74
C GLN A 310 6.36 12.70 22.44
N PHE A 311 6.83 13.89 22.08
CA PHE A 311 7.63 14.09 20.88
C PHE A 311 9.01 13.43 21.01
N GLU A 312 9.29 12.45 20.15
CA GLU A 312 10.54 11.67 20.19
C GLU A 312 11.59 12.22 19.21
N GLY A 313 11.51 13.49 18.79
CA GLY A 313 12.53 14.08 17.88
C GLY A 313 12.57 13.45 16.49
N SER A 314 11.40 13.21 15.90
CA SER A 314 11.26 12.78 14.51
C SER A 314 10.02 13.40 13.88
N ILE A 315 10.17 13.91 12.66
CA ILE A 315 9.09 14.45 11.84
C ILE A 315 9.18 13.89 10.41
N THR A 316 8.13 14.08 9.62
CA THR A 316 8.22 14.01 8.16
C THR A 316 7.63 15.26 7.52
N THR A 317 8.28 15.79 6.48
CA THR A 317 7.86 17.04 5.83
C THR A 317 8.08 17.02 4.32
N ASP A 318 7.19 17.67 3.58
CA ASP A 318 7.31 17.96 2.15
C ASP A 318 7.59 19.45 1.87
N GLY A 319 7.96 20.21 2.91
CA GLY A 319 8.18 21.66 2.83
C GLY A 319 6.90 22.50 2.88
N THR A 320 5.72 21.87 2.86
CA THR A 320 4.41 22.55 2.99
C THR A 320 3.67 22.10 4.24
N SER A 321 3.67 20.81 4.52
CA SER A 321 3.05 20.22 5.70
C SER A 321 4.03 19.35 6.47
N VAL A 322 3.82 19.24 7.78
CA VAL A 322 4.69 18.53 8.71
C VAL A 322 3.86 17.52 9.47
N SER A 323 4.36 16.30 9.56
CA SER A 323 3.82 15.24 10.41
C SER A 323 4.79 15.01 11.55
N VAL A 324 4.32 15.18 12.77
CA VAL A 324 5.08 15.07 14.02
C VAL A 324 4.77 13.72 14.65
N TYR A 325 5.80 12.91 14.91
CA TYR A 325 5.65 11.59 15.52
C TYR A 325 5.75 11.70 17.04
N LEU A 326 4.74 11.18 17.73
CA LEU A 326 4.72 11.04 19.18
C LEU A 326 4.79 9.56 19.55
N LYS A 327 5.49 9.26 20.64
CA LYS A 327 5.70 7.90 21.14
C LYS A 327 5.36 7.83 22.62
N HIS A 328 4.70 6.74 23.03
CA HIS A 328 4.45 6.45 24.44
C HIS A 328 5.76 6.06 25.14
N PRO A 329 6.04 6.52 26.38
CA PRO A 329 7.28 6.21 27.10
C PRO A 329 7.56 4.70 27.22
N GLU A 330 6.51 3.89 27.33
CA GLU A 330 6.62 2.44 27.46
C GLU A 330 6.59 1.68 26.12
N ALA A 331 6.57 2.36 24.98
CA ALA A 331 6.45 1.71 23.67
C ALA A 331 7.55 0.66 23.42
N ASP A 332 8.76 0.88 23.94
CA ASP A 332 9.89 -0.04 23.80
C ASP A 332 9.68 -1.35 24.58
N LYS A 333 8.93 -1.34 25.69
CA LYS A 333 8.59 -2.55 26.48
C LYS A 333 7.70 -3.51 25.70
N TYR A 334 6.88 -2.98 24.81
CA TYR A 334 5.89 -3.74 24.02
C TYR A 334 6.34 -3.97 22.56
N GLY A 335 7.53 -3.49 22.18
CA GLY A 335 7.99 -3.39 20.80
C GLY A 335 8.70 -4.62 20.21
N LYS A 336 8.91 -5.69 20.98
CA LYS A 336 9.51 -6.92 20.43
C LYS A 336 8.49 -7.63 19.54
N ARG A 337 8.70 -7.58 18.22
CA ARG A 337 8.00 -8.42 17.24
C ARG A 337 8.14 -9.87 17.70
N GLY A 338 7.01 -10.51 18.03
CA GLY A 338 6.98 -11.94 18.31
C GLY A 338 7.56 -12.74 17.14
N ALA A 339 8.02 -13.96 17.44
CA ALA A 339 8.49 -14.90 16.44
C ALA A 339 7.52 -15.01 15.24
N ARG A 340 8.07 -15.31 14.06
CA ARG A 340 7.31 -15.51 12.82
C ARG A 340 6.19 -16.53 13.10
N LYS A 341 4.93 -16.13 12.95
CA LYS A 341 3.79 -17.01 13.23
C LYS A 341 3.79 -18.17 12.22
N SER A 342 3.52 -19.38 12.69
CA SER A 342 3.43 -20.57 11.82
C SER A 342 2.18 -20.52 10.94
N ALA A 343 2.15 -21.35 9.88
CA ALA A 343 1.00 -21.49 8.97
C ALA A 343 -0.29 -21.79 9.71
N LYS A 344 -0.18 -22.72 10.66
CA LYS A 344 -1.28 -23.15 11.52
C LYS A 344 -1.76 -22.01 12.44
N ALA A 345 -0.85 -21.21 13.00
CA ALA A 345 -1.21 -20.05 13.81
C ALA A 345 -1.90 -18.96 12.98
N LEU A 346 -1.41 -18.70 11.77
CA LEU A 346 -2.00 -17.73 10.84
C LEU A 346 -3.38 -18.16 10.36
N ALA A 347 -3.53 -19.43 10.00
CA ALA A 347 -4.79 -20.02 9.59
C ALA A 347 -5.80 -20.05 10.75
N ALA A 348 -5.36 -20.36 11.97
CA ALA A 348 -6.20 -20.30 13.16
C ALA A 348 -6.66 -18.87 13.45
N GLU A 349 -5.75 -17.88 13.37
CA GLU A 349 -6.11 -16.47 13.50
C GLU A 349 -7.14 -16.08 12.46
N VAL A 350 -6.92 -16.41 11.17
CA VAL A 350 -7.88 -16.15 10.09
C VAL A 350 -9.23 -16.81 10.36
N LYS A 351 -9.23 -18.07 10.81
CA LYS A 351 -10.44 -18.84 11.10
C LYS A 351 -11.25 -18.21 12.24
N VAL A 352 -10.58 -17.69 13.28
CA VAL A 352 -11.24 -16.96 14.38
C VAL A 352 -11.98 -15.71 13.90
N LEU A 353 -11.62 -15.12 12.76
CA LEU A 353 -12.24 -13.89 12.25
C LEU A 353 -13.58 -14.14 11.52
N TYR A 354 -13.90 -15.39 11.17
CA TYR A 354 -15.11 -15.70 10.39
C TYR A 354 -16.38 -15.41 11.19
N VAL A 355 -17.44 -14.93 10.50
CA VAL A 355 -18.75 -14.68 11.13
C VAL A 355 -19.24 -15.87 11.91
N GLU A 356 -19.13 -17.06 11.34
CA GLU A 356 -19.59 -18.31 11.92
C GLU A 356 -19.03 -18.55 13.33
N ASN A 357 -17.81 -18.05 13.60
CA ASN A 357 -17.14 -18.18 14.90
C ASN A 357 -17.39 -17.00 15.85
N ASN A 358 -18.10 -15.95 15.40
CA ASN A 358 -18.40 -14.73 16.17
C ASN A 358 -19.90 -14.40 16.21
N LEU A 359 -20.79 -15.33 15.83
CA LEU A 359 -22.24 -15.11 15.81
C LEU A 359 -22.78 -14.70 17.19
N SER A 360 -22.22 -15.23 18.28
CA SER A 360 -22.59 -14.88 19.66
C SER A 360 -22.18 -13.47 20.07
N ALA A 361 -21.27 -12.81 19.35
CA ALA A 361 -20.85 -11.44 19.57
C ALA A 361 -21.67 -10.41 18.78
N CYS A 362 -22.54 -10.86 17.87
CA CYS A 362 -23.53 -10.01 17.22
C CYS A 362 -24.63 -9.62 18.23
N GLN A 363 -24.52 -8.42 18.80
CA GLN A 363 -25.57 -7.84 19.62
C GLN A 363 -26.86 -7.57 18.81
N GLU A 364 -27.96 -7.24 19.48
CA GLU A 364 -29.27 -6.95 18.87
C GLU A 364 -29.27 -5.78 17.87
N ASN A 365 -28.30 -4.85 17.96
CA ASN A 365 -28.21 -3.67 17.09
C ASN A 365 -27.22 -3.91 15.94
N ILE A 366 -27.67 -4.63 14.91
CA ILE A 366 -26.85 -4.99 13.74
C ILE A 366 -27.11 -4.00 12.61
N VAL A 367 -26.03 -3.42 12.07
CA VAL A 367 -26.03 -2.61 10.87
C VAL A 367 -25.32 -3.37 9.76
N VAL A 368 -26.06 -3.75 8.73
CA VAL A 368 -25.53 -4.40 7.55
C VAL A 368 -25.06 -3.34 6.56
N ILE A 369 -23.87 -3.52 6.00
CA ILE A 369 -23.27 -2.61 5.02
C ILE A 369 -23.09 -3.33 3.69
N ASP A 370 -23.73 -2.77 2.66
CA ASP A 370 -23.52 -3.13 1.27
C ASP A 370 -22.79 -1.98 0.54
N PRO A 371 -21.51 -2.14 0.19
CA PRO A 371 -20.85 -1.19 -0.70
C PRO A 371 -21.34 -1.38 -2.14
N ASN A 372 -21.57 -0.28 -2.86
CA ASN A 372 -21.93 -0.29 -4.27
C ASN A 372 -21.11 0.77 -5.04
N LYS A 373 -21.33 0.95 -6.34
CA LYS A 373 -20.59 1.89 -7.19
C LYS A 373 -20.88 3.35 -6.85
N ARG A 374 -22.14 3.66 -6.52
CA ARG A 374 -22.60 5.01 -6.14
C ARG A 374 -22.41 5.27 -4.65
N ASP A 375 -22.81 4.30 -3.84
CA ASP A 375 -22.76 4.35 -2.38
C ASP A 375 -21.47 3.65 -1.92
N ILE A 376 -20.54 4.41 -1.34
CA ILE A 376 -19.37 3.81 -0.69
C ILE A 376 -19.85 2.94 0.46
N LEU A 377 -20.84 3.42 1.22
CA LEU A 377 -21.55 2.68 2.25
C LEU A 377 -23.06 2.83 2.05
N TYR A 378 -23.75 1.72 1.87
CA TYR A 378 -25.18 1.62 2.06
C TYR A 378 -25.42 0.80 3.33
N CYS A 379 -25.89 1.45 4.38
CA CYS A 379 -26.08 0.85 5.70
C CYS A 379 -27.57 0.68 5.97
N GLN A 380 -27.96 -0.45 6.56
CA GLN A 380 -29.33 -0.70 7.02
C GLN A 380 -29.29 -1.47 8.34
N ASP A 381 -30.07 -1.02 9.34
CA ASP A 381 -30.26 -1.77 10.58
C ASP A 381 -31.42 -2.79 10.46
N ASN A 382 -31.64 -3.57 11.52
CA ASN A 382 -32.76 -4.51 11.60
C ASN A 382 -34.16 -3.85 11.65
N LYS A 383 -34.24 -2.54 11.91
CA LYS A 383 -35.48 -1.75 11.92
C LYS A 383 -35.80 -1.10 10.57
N GLY A 384 -34.91 -1.24 9.59
CA GLY A 384 -35.03 -0.63 8.27
C GLY A 384 -34.48 0.80 8.18
N THR A 385 -33.77 1.30 9.18
CA THR A 385 -33.13 2.61 9.19
C THR A 385 -31.94 2.63 8.22
N ILE A 386 -32.04 3.42 7.16
CA ILE A 386 -31.03 3.48 6.10
C ILE A 386 -30.09 4.67 6.26
N PHE A 387 -28.78 4.44 6.22
CA PHE A 387 -27.75 5.48 6.10
C PHE A 387 -26.94 5.27 4.81
N ARG A 388 -26.63 6.36 4.11
CA ARG A 388 -25.89 6.31 2.83
C ARG A 388 -24.72 7.27 2.87
N TYR A 389 -23.55 6.78 2.49
CA TYR A 389 -22.37 7.58 2.24
C TYR A 389 -21.92 7.40 0.80
N THR A 390 -22.11 8.43 -0.02
CA THR A 390 -21.92 8.32 -1.48
C THR A 390 -20.50 8.66 -1.93
N ALA A 391 -20.09 8.13 -3.08
CA ALA A 391 -18.82 8.49 -3.72
C ALA A 391 -18.78 9.99 -4.09
N ASN A 392 -19.91 10.57 -4.49
CA ASN A 392 -20.02 12.00 -4.78
C ASN A 392 -19.86 12.86 -3.53
N GLN A 393 -20.48 12.45 -2.42
CA GLN A 393 -20.33 13.11 -1.12
C GLN A 393 -18.86 13.07 -0.69
N CYS A 394 -18.24 11.88 -0.68
CA CYS A 394 -16.81 11.73 -0.38
C CYS A 394 -15.93 12.60 -1.28
N CYS A 395 -16.18 12.63 -2.60
CA CYS A 395 -15.43 13.48 -3.52
C CYS A 395 -15.56 14.99 -3.22
N LYS A 396 -16.75 15.44 -2.77
CA LYS A 396 -17.01 16.83 -2.41
C LYS A 396 -16.36 17.18 -1.08
N GLU A 397 -16.58 16.36 -0.05
CA GLU A 397 -16.02 16.56 1.29
C GLU A 397 -14.49 16.54 1.29
N THR A 398 -13.87 15.59 0.57
CA THR A 398 -12.41 15.51 0.43
C THR A 398 -11.82 16.62 -0.44
N GLY A 399 -12.62 17.31 -1.26
CA GLY A 399 -12.15 18.26 -2.27
C GLY A 399 -11.42 17.62 -3.45
N SER A 400 -11.32 16.29 -3.50
CA SER A 400 -10.53 15.55 -4.51
C SER A 400 -10.91 15.90 -5.94
N ARG A 401 -12.20 16.05 -6.25
CA ARG A 401 -12.68 16.46 -7.58
C ARG A 401 -12.27 17.89 -7.93
N ARG A 402 -12.36 18.81 -6.97
CA ARG A 402 -11.96 20.21 -7.16
C ARG A 402 -10.47 20.31 -7.47
N PHE A 403 -9.63 19.70 -6.63
CA PHE A 403 -8.17 19.72 -6.81
C PHE A 403 -7.73 19.03 -8.12
N ALA A 404 -8.42 17.97 -8.52
CA ALA A 404 -8.16 17.31 -9.81
C ALA A 404 -8.50 18.23 -11.00
N LYS A 405 -9.66 18.91 -10.96
CA LYS A 405 -10.06 19.88 -12.00
C LYS A 405 -9.11 21.08 -12.06
N GLU A 406 -8.75 21.67 -10.92
CA GLU A 406 -7.79 22.79 -10.86
C GLU A 406 -6.42 22.37 -11.44
N ARG A 407 -5.92 21.19 -11.08
CA ARG A 407 -4.68 20.66 -11.65
C ARG A 407 -4.78 20.43 -13.16
N GLN A 408 -5.90 19.90 -13.63
CA GLN A 408 -6.10 19.67 -15.07
C GLN A 408 -6.15 20.98 -15.84
N ARG A 409 -6.79 22.02 -15.29
CA ARG A 409 -6.77 23.38 -15.86
C ARG A 409 -5.35 23.94 -15.94
N MET A 410 -4.56 23.79 -14.88
CA MET A 410 -3.16 24.22 -14.89
C MET A 410 -2.29 23.46 -15.90
N LYS A 411 -2.59 22.18 -16.15
CA LYS A 411 -1.85 21.34 -17.11
C LYS A 411 -2.18 21.61 -18.57
N ALA A 412 -3.40 22.08 -18.84
CA ALA A 412 -4.00 22.08 -20.17
C ALA A 412 -3.15 22.86 -21.17
N GLY A 413 -2.89 22.24 -22.33
CA GLY A 413 -2.23 22.88 -23.48
C GLY A 413 -0.70 22.76 -23.51
N SER A 414 -0.07 22.17 -22.49
CA SER A 414 1.40 21.98 -22.49
C SER A 414 1.81 20.68 -21.78
N ILE A 415 1.62 20.61 -20.46
CA ILE A 415 2.08 19.47 -19.65
C ILE A 415 1.31 18.20 -19.95
N ASP A 416 0.02 18.31 -20.29
CA ASP A 416 -0.81 17.17 -20.69
C ASP A 416 -0.33 16.50 -21.99
N LEU A 417 0.00 17.30 -23.00
CA LEU A 417 0.57 16.83 -24.27
C LEU A 417 1.91 16.14 -24.04
N ILE A 418 2.80 16.75 -23.25
CA ILE A 418 4.09 16.15 -22.87
C ILE A 418 3.87 14.80 -22.17
N GLU A 419 3.02 14.75 -21.13
CA GLU A 419 2.80 13.53 -20.36
C GLU A 419 2.15 12.41 -21.18
N SER A 420 1.28 12.75 -22.14
CA SER A 420 0.61 11.77 -23.01
C SER A 420 1.56 11.03 -23.96
N ARG A 421 2.71 11.64 -24.30
CA ARG A 421 3.72 11.05 -25.18
C ARG A 421 4.63 10.07 -24.45
N ILE A 422 4.63 10.09 -23.11
CA ILE A 422 5.52 9.24 -22.31
C ILE A 422 5.05 7.78 -22.41
N PRO A 423 5.93 6.86 -22.87
CA PRO A 423 5.58 5.44 -22.94
C PRO A 423 5.18 4.85 -21.58
N SER A 424 4.55 3.68 -21.61
CA SER A 424 4.19 3.00 -20.38
C SER A 424 5.42 2.43 -19.66
N HIS A 425 5.72 2.96 -18.48
CA HIS A 425 6.71 2.42 -17.54
C HIS A 425 6.48 0.96 -17.12
N LYS A 426 5.34 0.36 -17.45
CA LYS A 426 4.96 -1.01 -17.06
C LYS A 426 5.60 -2.09 -17.94
N THR A 427 6.24 -1.71 -19.04
CA THR A 427 6.97 -2.65 -19.90
C THR A 427 8.04 -3.41 -19.12
N MET A 428 8.21 -4.68 -19.43
CA MET A 428 9.30 -5.53 -18.95
C MET A 428 10.31 -5.83 -20.07
N ASN A 429 10.24 -5.10 -21.19
CA ASN A 429 11.26 -5.09 -22.23
C ASN A 429 12.27 -3.97 -21.98
N LEU A 430 13.57 -4.29 -22.03
CA LEU A 430 14.64 -3.33 -21.75
C LEU A 430 14.65 -2.16 -22.74
N ILE A 431 14.49 -2.42 -24.03
CA ILE A 431 14.52 -1.39 -25.09
C ILE A 431 13.34 -0.42 -24.91
N ASP A 432 12.13 -0.94 -24.68
CA ASP A 432 10.96 -0.11 -24.43
C ASP A 432 11.09 0.67 -23.11
N PHE A 433 11.73 0.09 -22.09
CA PHE A 433 12.00 0.80 -20.84
C PHE A 433 13.06 1.90 -21.04
N MET A 434 14.09 1.68 -21.85
CA MET A 434 15.04 2.73 -22.23
C MET A 434 14.35 3.85 -23.00
N ARG A 435 13.45 3.53 -23.95
CA ARG A 435 12.62 4.53 -24.63
C ARG A 435 11.77 5.32 -23.63
N TYR A 436 11.18 4.65 -22.64
CA TYR A 436 10.47 5.33 -21.56
C TYR A 436 11.37 6.31 -20.79
N LEU A 437 12.58 5.90 -20.42
CA LEU A 437 13.53 6.75 -19.70
C LEU A 437 13.93 7.98 -20.52
N LEU A 438 14.29 7.81 -21.79
CA LEU A 438 14.68 8.92 -22.68
C LEU A 438 13.57 9.94 -22.86
N VAL A 439 12.35 9.50 -23.19
CA VAL A 439 11.20 10.39 -23.37
C VAL A 439 10.81 11.06 -22.05
N ARG A 440 10.93 10.35 -20.92
CA ARG A 440 10.72 10.95 -19.58
C ARG A 440 11.75 12.05 -19.31
N CYS A 441 13.00 11.90 -19.71
CA CYS A 441 14.03 12.89 -19.39
C CYS A 441 14.00 14.12 -20.30
N ALA A 442 13.58 13.96 -21.57
CA ALA A 442 13.56 15.05 -22.56
C ALA A 442 12.78 16.31 -22.09
N ASP A 443 11.63 16.14 -21.43
CA ASP A 443 10.83 17.24 -20.88
C ASP A 443 10.83 17.21 -19.34
N TRP A 444 11.97 16.88 -18.72
CA TRP A 444 12.07 16.82 -17.27
C TRP A 444 11.89 18.20 -16.64
N ASP A 445 12.66 19.22 -17.06
CA ASP A 445 12.69 20.53 -16.41
C ASP A 445 11.32 21.22 -16.45
N ARG A 446 10.68 21.26 -17.62
CA ARG A 446 9.32 21.82 -17.79
C ARG A 446 8.31 21.18 -16.84
N ARG A 447 8.35 19.85 -16.69
CA ARG A 447 7.44 19.14 -15.77
C ARG A 447 7.84 19.35 -14.32
N LYS A 448 9.13 19.37 -14.00
CA LYS A 448 9.63 19.62 -12.65
C LYS A 448 9.21 21.01 -12.17
N ASP A 449 9.36 22.04 -13.00
CA ASP A 449 8.93 23.41 -12.70
C ASP A 449 7.43 23.48 -12.44
N PHE A 450 6.64 22.85 -13.32
CA PHE A 450 5.19 22.73 -13.13
C PHE A 450 4.84 22.10 -11.77
N TYR A 451 5.40 20.94 -11.45
CA TYR A 451 5.07 20.20 -10.23
C TYR A 451 5.70 20.77 -8.95
N SER A 452 6.68 21.66 -9.08
CA SER A 452 7.27 22.42 -7.97
C SER A 452 6.35 23.54 -7.50
N HIS A 453 5.31 23.90 -8.26
CA HIS A 453 4.36 24.93 -7.86
C HIS A 453 3.68 24.59 -6.51
N PRO A 454 3.70 25.50 -5.50
CA PRO A 454 3.21 25.22 -4.15
C PRO A 454 1.73 24.83 -4.05
N ALA A 455 0.92 25.08 -5.09
CA ALA A 455 -0.47 24.61 -5.11
C ALA A 455 -0.55 23.08 -5.00
N HIS A 456 0.39 22.34 -5.59
CA HIS A 456 0.32 20.88 -5.64
C HIS A 456 0.45 20.21 -4.27
N THR A 457 1.41 20.65 -3.45
CA THR A 457 1.59 20.19 -2.07
C THR A 457 0.47 20.69 -1.17
N ARG A 458 0.00 21.94 -1.35
CA ARG A 458 -1.18 22.47 -0.63
C ARG A 458 -2.43 21.64 -0.89
N TRP A 459 -2.71 21.28 -2.13
CA TRP A 459 -3.84 20.39 -2.45
C TRP A 459 -3.68 19.00 -1.84
N LYS A 460 -2.47 18.43 -1.81
CA LYS A 460 -2.22 17.14 -1.13
C LYS A 460 -2.51 17.25 0.37
N TRP A 461 -2.06 18.34 1.00
CA TRP A 461 -2.28 18.59 2.43
C TRP A 461 -3.77 18.82 2.74
N HIS A 462 -4.47 19.66 1.97
CA HIS A 462 -5.90 19.88 2.13
C HIS A 462 -6.72 18.62 1.87
N ALA A 463 -6.40 17.82 0.85
CA ALA A 463 -7.06 16.55 0.61
C ALA A 463 -6.92 15.60 1.81
N PHE A 464 -5.75 15.58 2.45
CA PHE A 464 -5.53 14.80 3.67
C PHE A 464 -6.39 15.31 4.84
N ILE A 465 -6.39 16.62 5.12
CA ILE A 465 -7.20 17.21 6.21
C ILE A 465 -8.69 16.95 5.96
N ASN A 466 -9.14 17.20 4.75
CA ASN A 466 -10.54 17.04 4.36
C ASN A 466 -10.99 15.58 4.46
N ARG A 467 -10.11 14.63 4.13
CA ARG A 467 -10.38 13.20 4.33
C ARG A 467 -10.58 12.87 5.82
N GLN A 468 -9.68 13.33 6.70
CA GLN A 468 -9.84 13.10 8.14
C GLN A 468 -11.14 13.70 8.70
N LYS A 469 -11.51 14.90 8.25
CA LYS A 469 -12.78 15.55 8.62
C LYS A 469 -13.99 14.76 8.13
N SER A 470 -13.98 14.37 6.85
CA SER A 470 -15.02 13.56 6.22
C SER A 470 -15.22 12.23 6.96
N GLU A 471 -14.12 11.55 7.29
CA GLU A 471 -14.13 10.29 8.04
C GLU A 471 -14.65 10.47 9.48
N SER A 472 -14.25 11.54 10.17
CA SER A 472 -14.75 11.85 11.52
C SER A 472 -16.25 12.18 11.52
N ASN A 473 -16.72 12.93 10.52
CA ASN A 473 -18.14 13.25 10.34
C ASN A 473 -18.94 11.99 10.00
N LEU A 474 -18.40 11.11 9.15
CA LEU A 474 -19.01 9.83 8.82
C LEU A 474 -19.25 8.98 10.09
N ILE A 475 -18.24 8.84 10.94
CA ILE A 475 -18.36 8.09 12.20
C ILE A 475 -19.40 8.73 13.12
N SER A 476 -19.36 10.06 13.28
CA SER A 476 -20.32 10.79 14.10
C SER A 476 -21.76 10.61 13.60
N ASN A 477 -21.96 10.67 12.28
CA ASN A 477 -23.27 10.47 11.66
C ASN A 477 -23.78 9.04 11.82
N LEU A 478 -22.90 8.04 11.75
CA LEU A 478 -23.26 6.64 12.04
C LEU A 478 -23.70 6.48 13.49
N CYS A 479 -22.95 7.05 14.45
CA CYS A 479 -23.28 6.98 15.88
C CYS A 479 -24.59 7.71 16.19
N ASN A 480 -24.81 8.89 15.60
CA ASN A 480 -26.05 9.64 15.77
C ASN A 480 -27.27 8.88 15.20
N LYS A 481 -27.05 8.02 14.20
CA LYS A 481 -28.12 7.31 13.51
C LYS A 481 -28.45 5.95 14.12
N TYR A 482 -27.42 5.22 14.54
CA TYR A 482 -27.55 3.84 15.01
C TYR A 482 -27.24 3.69 16.51
N GLY A 483 -26.91 4.77 17.21
CA GLY A 483 -26.47 4.76 18.61
C GLY A 483 -24.95 4.56 18.76
N GLU A 484 -24.45 4.67 19.99
CA GLU A 484 -23.02 4.55 20.29
C GLU A 484 -22.50 3.10 20.17
N ASN A 485 -23.39 2.11 20.33
CA ASN A 485 -23.06 0.70 20.30
C ASN A 485 -23.90 -0.02 19.25
N PHE A 486 -23.25 -0.43 18.16
CA PHE A 486 -23.84 -1.26 17.11
C PHE A 486 -22.78 -2.18 16.51
N THR A 487 -23.24 -3.30 15.95
CA THR A 487 -22.39 -4.28 15.28
C THR A 487 -22.47 -4.04 13.78
N ILE A 488 -21.32 -3.84 13.13
CA ILE A 488 -21.26 -3.72 11.67
C ILE A 488 -21.04 -5.11 11.08
N VAL A 489 -21.94 -5.51 10.18
CA VAL A 489 -21.78 -6.68 9.32
C VAL A 489 -21.59 -6.19 7.89
N MET A 490 -20.44 -6.46 7.30
CA MET A 490 -20.12 -5.98 5.95
C MET A 490 -19.89 -7.16 5.02
N GLY A 491 -20.58 -7.14 3.87
CA GLY A 491 -20.30 -8.07 2.79
C GLY A 491 -18.91 -7.81 2.20
N ASP A 492 -18.17 -8.86 1.85
CA ASP A 492 -16.93 -8.68 1.09
C ASP A 492 -17.27 -8.30 -0.35
N TRP A 493 -16.93 -7.07 -0.72
CA TRP A 493 -17.24 -6.54 -2.03
C TRP A 493 -16.31 -7.08 -3.11
N SER A 494 -16.85 -7.82 -4.07
CA SER A 494 -16.10 -8.23 -5.27
C SER A 494 -16.37 -7.26 -6.44
N ASP A 495 -15.33 -6.55 -6.88
CA ASP A 495 -15.39 -5.82 -8.15
C ASP A 495 -15.11 -6.84 -9.25
N ALA A 496 -16.15 -7.50 -9.77
CA ALA A 496 -16.06 -8.56 -10.78
C ALA A 496 -15.59 -8.05 -12.18
N GLY A 497 -14.70 -7.05 -12.21
CA GLY A 497 -14.22 -6.41 -13.43
C GLY A 497 -15.29 -5.59 -14.18
N ARG A 498 -16.48 -5.40 -13.58
CA ARG A 498 -17.65 -4.76 -14.20
C ARG A 498 -17.71 -3.26 -13.89
N THR A 499 -16.60 -2.55 -14.04
CA THR A 499 -16.65 -1.08 -13.99
C THR A 499 -17.07 -0.57 -15.37
N ALA A 500 -18.29 -0.02 -15.47
CA ALA A 500 -18.71 0.69 -16.66
C ALA A 500 -17.74 1.84 -16.93
N ARG A 501 -17.50 2.16 -18.21
CA ARG A 501 -16.68 3.31 -18.61
C ARG A 501 -17.19 4.54 -17.84
N PHE A 502 -16.28 5.30 -17.22
CA PHE A 502 -16.56 6.50 -16.39
C PHE A 502 -17.14 6.29 -14.99
N GLN A 503 -17.43 5.05 -14.56
CA GLN A 503 -17.71 4.78 -13.14
C GLN A 503 -16.43 4.44 -12.38
N THR A 504 -16.32 4.90 -11.14
CA THR A 504 -15.18 4.59 -10.28
C THR A 504 -15.59 3.48 -9.31
N SER A 505 -14.79 2.42 -9.25
CA SER A 505 -14.97 1.32 -8.31
C SER A 505 -14.83 1.79 -6.86
N SER A 506 -15.77 1.41 -5.99
CA SER A 506 -15.75 1.76 -4.57
C SER A 506 -14.64 1.00 -3.81
N LYS A 507 -14.29 -0.25 -4.18
CA LYS A 507 -13.09 -0.98 -3.65
C LYS A 507 -11.81 -0.19 -3.85
N THR A 508 -11.58 0.30 -5.07
CA THR A 508 -10.25 0.76 -5.47
C THR A 508 -9.92 2.15 -4.94
N LYS A 509 -10.92 2.94 -4.54
CA LYS A 509 -10.69 4.31 -4.03
C LYS A 509 -11.43 4.67 -2.73
N GLY A 510 -12.44 3.93 -2.29
CA GLY A 510 -13.37 4.36 -1.23
C GLY A 510 -13.44 3.42 -0.03
N SER A 511 -13.78 2.15 -0.24
CA SER A 511 -14.19 1.24 0.83
C SER A 511 -13.01 0.81 1.70
N THR A 512 -11.98 0.17 1.14
CA THR A 512 -10.87 -0.43 1.91
C THR A 512 -10.01 0.62 2.63
N ALA A 513 -9.79 1.79 2.02
CA ALA A 513 -8.97 2.86 2.60
C ALA A 513 -9.69 3.60 3.74
N SER A 514 -10.98 3.91 3.59
CA SER A 514 -11.75 4.64 4.61
C SER A 514 -12.11 3.74 5.80
N PHE A 515 -12.45 2.47 5.54
CA PHE A 515 -12.75 1.49 6.60
C PHE A 515 -11.50 1.15 7.43
N SER A 516 -10.37 0.87 6.78
CA SER A 516 -9.15 0.46 7.48
C SER A 516 -8.48 1.57 8.27
N THR A 517 -8.63 2.83 7.85
CA THR A 517 -7.93 3.95 8.49
C THR A 517 -8.77 4.59 9.61
N SER A 518 -10.10 4.59 9.48
CA SER A 518 -10.96 5.43 10.33
C SER A 518 -11.91 4.65 11.21
N ILE A 519 -12.38 3.50 10.73
CA ILE A 519 -13.38 2.70 11.42
C ILE A 519 -12.67 1.63 12.30
N LYS A 520 -11.53 1.08 11.85
CA LYS A 520 -10.71 0.12 12.63
C LYS A 520 -10.20 0.59 14.01
N PRO A 521 -9.77 1.85 14.25
CA PRO A 521 -9.28 2.26 15.58
C PRO A 521 -10.39 2.40 16.63
N HIS A 522 -11.64 2.55 16.20
CA HIS A 522 -12.83 2.75 17.06
C HIS A 522 -13.71 1.50 17.16
N LEU A 523 -13.25 0.39 16.58
CA LEU A 523 -13.90 -0.90 16.57
C LEU A 523 -12.94 -1.95 17.12
N SER A 524 -13.44 -2.88 17.91
CA SER A 524 -12.83 -4.20 18.04
C SER A 524 -13.01 -4.99 16.73
N ALA A 525 -12.38 -4.54 15.63
CA ALA A 525 -12.46 -5.16 14.32
C ALA A 525 -11.22 -5.98 13.98
N LEU A 526 -11.38 -7.28 14.20
CA LEU A 526 -10.54 -8.36 13.75
C LEU A 526 -10.48 -8.39 12.19
N THR A 527 -9.32 -8.07 11.59
CA THR A 527 -9.16 -8.03 10.12
C THR A 527 -8.55 -9.31 9.57
N VAL A 528 -9.05 -9.74 8.41
CA VAL A 528 -8.59 -10.92 7.66
C VAL A 528 -7.21 -10.77 7.05
N HIS A 529 -6.44 -11.83 7.19
CA HIS A 529 -5.21 -12.08 6.44
C HIS A 529 -5.52 -12.28 4.94
N PRO A 530 -4.56 -12.03 4.01
CA PRO A 530 -4.77 -12.01 2.56
C PRO A 530 -5.30 -13.31 1.92
N MET A 531 -5.35 -14.43 2.66
CA MET A 531 -5.73 -15.75 2.14
C MET A 531 -7.22 -15.91 1.76
N THR A 532 -8.12 -15.07 2.28
CA THR A 532 -9.57 -15.15 1.95
C THR A 532 -9.95 -14.51 0.61
N SER A 533 -9.11 -13.60 0.10
CA SER A 533 -9.25 -13.01 -1.24
C SER A 533 -9.28 -14.07 -2.35
N LEU A 534 -8.64 -15.21 -2.09
CA LEU A 534 -8.37 -16.27 -3.07
C LEU A 534 -9.49 -17.31 -3.15
N LYS A 535 -10.16 -17.63 -2.03
CA LYS A 535 -11.38 -18.45 -2.04
C LYS A 535 -12.52 -17.78 -2.82
N LYS A 536 -12.51 -16.44 -2.94
CA LYS A 536 -13.61 -15.65 -3.54
C LYS A 536 -13.55 -15.51 -5.06
N VAL A 537 -12.37 -15.55 -5.67
CA VAL A 537 -12.23 -15.48 -7.15
C VAL A 537 -12.74 -16.77 -7.81
N SER A 538 -12.70 -17.91 -7.12
CA SER A 538 -13.30 -19.17 -7.57
C SER A 538 -14.81 -19.25 -7.25
N LYS A 539 -15.24 -18.86 -6.04
CA LYS A 539 -16.65 -18.99 -5.61
C LYS A 539 -17.66 -18.09 -6.34
N HIS A 540 -17.30 -16.84 -6.63
CA HIS A 540 -18.31 -15.83 -7.01
C HIS A 540 -18.81 -15.97 -8.46
N ASP A 541 -18.02 -16.64 -9.31
CA ASP A 541 -18.41 -17.02 -10.67
C ASP A 541 -19.23 -18.33 -10.70
N LEU A 542 -19.21 -19.13 -9.63
CA LEU A 542 -19.97 -20.39 -9.50
C LEU A 542 -21.34 -20.22 -8.82
N ILE A 543 -21.46 -19.34 -7.81
CA ILE A 543 -22.64 -19.33 -6.93
C ILE A 543 -23.90 -18.71 -7.58
N GLN A 544 -23.76 -17.86 -8.60
CA GLN A 544 -24.94 -17.19 -9.19
C GLN A 544 -25.89 -18.16 -9.91
N ASP A 545 -25.40 -19.28 -10.42
CA ASP A 545 -26.14 -20.11 -11.39
C ASP A 545 -26.43 -21.56 -10.95
N LEU A 546 -26.08 -21.95 -9.71
CA LEU A 546 -26.38 -23.27 -9.13
C LEU A 546 -27.86 -23.39 -8.69
N GLY A 547 -28.40 -24.62 -8.69
CA GLY A 547 -29.72 -24.94 -8.12
C GLY A 547 -29.76 -24.73 -6.61
N ASP A 548 -30.95 -24.57 -6.03
CA ASP A 548 -31.12 -24.12 -4.64
C ASP A 548 -30.50 -25.07 -3.59
N ASP A 549 -30.45 -26.38 -3.86
CA ASP A 549 -29.82 -27.38 -2.99
C ASP A 549 -28.28 -27.36 -3.02
N GLU A 550 -27.67 -27.13 -4.20
CA GLU A 550 -26.21 -26.93 -4.31
C GLU A 550 -25.78 -25.58 -3.75
N LYS A 551 -26.62 -24.54 -3.92
CA LYS A 551 -26.47 -23.27 -3.22
C LYS A 551 -26.53 -23.46 -1.71
N ALA A 552 -27.40 -24.32 -1.17
CA ALA A 552 -27.48 -24.60 0.27
C ALA A 552 -26.22 -25.33 0.80
N ARG A 553 -25.68 -26.28 0.04
CA ARG A 553 -24.42 -26.97 0.36
C ARG A 553 -23.19 -26.05 0.28
N LEU A 554 -23.13 -25.13 -0.67
CA LEU A 554 -22.03 -24.15 -0.84
C LEU A 554 -22.19 -22.87 0.03
N LYS A 555 -23.42 -22.48 0.39
CA LYS A 555 -23.74 -21.33 1.28
C LYS A 555 -23.32 -21.56 2.72
N LYS A 556 -23.19 -22.81 3.17
CA LYS A 556 -22.68 -23.18 4.50
C LYS A 556 -21.20 -22.77 4.75
N SER A 557 -20.63 -21.96 3.85
CA SER A 557 -19.26 -21.46 3.84
C SER A 557 -19.20 -20.02 3.30
N MET A 558 -20.20 -19.18 3.59
CA MET A 558 -20.14 -17.76 3.23
C MET A 558 -19.26 -17.01 4.24
N ASP A 559 -18.07 -16.58 3.81
CA ASP A 559 -17.16 -15.67 4.53
C ASP A 559 -17.80 -14.27 4.65
N CYS A 560 -18.82 -14.14 5.50
CA CYS A 560 -19.26 -12.88 6.07
C CYS A 560 -18.28 -12.50 7.20
N TRP A 561 -18.14 -11.21 7.51
CA TRP A 561 -17.32 -10.69 8.62
C TRP A 561 -18.21 -10.01 9.68
N VAL A 562 -18.11 -10.46 10.94
CA VAL A 562 -18.65 -9.73 12.10
C VAL A 562 -17.48 -8.90 12.58
N VAL A 563 -17.68 -7.59 12.66
CA VAL A 563 -16.84 -6.82 13.57
C VAL A 563 -17.52 -6.87 14.94
N PRO A 564 -16.96 -7.56 15.95
CA PRO A 564 -17.58 -7.58 17.26
C PRO A 564 -17.55 -6.17 17.82
N THR A 565 -18.74 -5.58 17.95
CA THR A 565 -19.06 -4.40 18.75
C THR A 565 -18.29 -3.11 18.39
N LEU A 566 -18.96 -2.07 17.88
CA LEU A 566 -18.54 -0.71 18.26
C LEU A 566 -18.79 -0.63 19.77
N THR A 567 -17.74 -0.65 20.57
CA THR A 567 -17.77 0.00 21.88
C THR A 567 -17.04 1.31 21.71
N VAL A 568 -17.77 2.37 21.42
CA VAL A 568 -17.22 3.72 21.57
C VAL A 568 -17.15 3.96 23.07
N SER A 569 -15.98 3.73 23.68
CA SER A 569 -15.72 4.28 25.01
C SER A 569 -16.00 5.78 24.95
N LYS A 570 -16.79 6.30 25.91
CA LYS A 570 -17.12 7.72 26.10
C LYS A 570 -15.97 8.62 25.64
N PRO A 571 -16.26 9.74 24.95
CA PRO A 571 -15.32 10.45 24.08
C PRO A 571 -14.06 10.96 24.82
N GLY A 572 -13.08 10.09 25.00
CA GLY A 572 -11.69 10.48 25.08
C GLY A 572 -11.31 10.88 23.67
N ARG A 573 -11.26 12.19 23.40
CA ARG A 573 -10.99 12.82 22.09
C ARG A 573 -9.83 12.13 21.34
N CYS A 574 -10.12 11.06 20.60
CA CYS A 574 -9.31 10.58 19.49
C CYS A 574 -9.79 11.28 18.21
N ALA A 575 -9.83 12.61 18.29
CA ALA A 575 -9.84 13.45 17.12
C ALA A 575 -8.38 13.80 16.81
N THR A 576 -7.90 13.43 15.63
CA THR A 576 -6.87 14.21 14.92
C THR A 576 -7.43 15.56 14.46
N GLY A 577 -8.25 16.18 15.33
CA GLY A 577 -8.95 17.43 15.12
C GLY A 577 -7.99 18.58 15.23
N ILE A 578 -7.68 19.16 14.08
CA ILE A 578 -7.36 20.58 14.01
C ILE A 578 -8.69 21.31 14.26
N GLU A 579 -8.93 21.73 15.50
CA GLU A 579 -9.90 22.80 15.78
C GLU A 579 -9.36 24.07 15.10
N ILE A 580 -10.05 24.47 14.04
CA ILE A 580 -9.93 25.79 13.42
C ILE A 580 -10.97 26.65 14.13
N ARG A 581 -10.52 27.60 14.96
CA ARG A 581 -11.24 28.87 15.10
C ARG A 581 -10.76 29.77 13.97
#